data_AF-A0A4U7F5J2-F1
#
_entry.id   AF-A0A4U7F5J2-F1
#
_cell.length_a   1.000
_cell.length_b   1.000
_cell.length_c   1.000
_cell.angle_alpha   90.00
_cell.angle_beta   90.00
_cell.angle_gamma   90.00
#
_symmetry.space_group_name_H-M   'P 1'
#
loop_
_entity.id
_entity.type
_entity.pdbx_description
1 polymer ?
#
loop_
_entity_poly.entity_id
_entity_poly.type
_entity_poly.pdbx_seq_one_letter_code
_entity_poly.pdbx_strand_id
1 'polypeptide(L)'
;MYAVVGCNECAAMWLLADPRTSESATCPRCGKTHRTAKLKRFFESEDREAAREARAALLAKKRDESAAFAEIDHVSELERAVDDAGIDDREYLEAGGIDADAVDEAGARAEGGGSASRTRTEVVRDAVEAAEEPTEANVVSRASEHGVPPEAAREILTRLTRRGELSESRGRYRVL
;
A
#
# COMPACT_ATOMS: atom_id res chain seq x y z
N MET A 1 14.88 -11.75 16.87
CA MET A 1 15.83 -12.69 16.19
C MET A 1 15.03 -13.80 15.55
N TYR A 2 15.44 -14.30 14.38
CA TYR A 2 14.72 -15.33 13.62
C TYR A 2 15.60 -16.55 13.35
N ALA A 3 14.99 -17.74 13.38
CA ALA A 3 15.64 -18.98 13.01
C ALA A 3 14.79 -19.79 12.03
N VAL A 4 15.45 -20.42 11.05
CA VAL A 4 14.81 -21.44 10.21
C VAL A 4 14.96 -22.79 10.90
N VAL A 5 13.83 -23.38 11.28
CA VAL A 5 13.77 -24.66 12.01
C VAL A 5 13.01 -25.70 11.19
N GLY A 6 13.22 -26.98 11.50
CA GLY A 6 12.59 -28.10 10.79
C GLY A 6 11.93 -29.13 11.71
N CYS A 7 10.81 -29.68 11.25
CA CYS A 7 10.04 -30.70 11.95
C CYS A 7 10.67 -32.06 11.66
N ASN A 8 10.95 -32.83 12.70
CA ASN A 8 11.50 -34.19 12.54
C ASN A 8 10.47 -35.22 12.05
N GLU A 9 9.16 -34.94 12.15
CA GLU A 9 8.11 -35.87 11.70
C GLU A 9 7.74 -35.69 10.22
N CYS A 10 7.44 -34.47 9.80
CA CYS A 10 6.94 -34.18 8.45
C CYS A 10 7.95 -33.43 7.58
N ALA A 11 9.16 -33.20 8.10
CA ALA A 11 10.25 -32.49 7.43
C ALA A 11 9.88 -31.06 6.95
N ALA A 12 8.82 -30.47 7.48
CA ALA A 12 8.44 -29.08 7.20
C ALA A 12 9.46 -28.11 7.81
N MET A 13 9.83 -27.08 7.06
CA MET A 13 10.69 -26.00 7.54
C MET A 13 9.87 -24.71 7.70
N TRP A 14 10.10 -23.96 8.78
CA TRP A 14 9.40 -22.70 9.07
C TRP A 14 10.30 -21.71 9.82
N LEU A 15 9.84 -20.46 9.91
CA LEU A 15 10.49 -19.38 10.65
C LEU A 15 9.99 -19.35 12.09
N LEU A 16 10.91 -19.36 13.04
CA LEU A 16 10.64 -19.19 14.45
C LEU A 16 11.19 -17.83 14.92
N ALA A 17 10.30 -17.01 15.49
CA ALA A 17 10.68 -15.76 16.14
C ALA A 17 11.20 -16.05 17.56
N ASP A 18 12.23 -15.31 17.95
CA ASP A 18 12.89 -15.34 19.26
C ASP A 18 13.13 -16.76 19.79
N PRO A 19 13.94 -17.56 19.06
CA PRO A 19 14.18 -18.98 19.38
C PRO A 19 14.90 -19.19 20.72
N ARG A 20 15.40 -18.12 21.34
CA ARG A 20 16.05 -18.15 22.67
C ARG A 20 15.05 -18.06 23.82
N THR A 21 13.94 -17.36 23.63
CA THR A 21 12.91 -17.15 24.66
C THR A 21 11.71 -18.09 24.46
N SER A 22 11.45 -18.51 23.22
CA SER A 22 10.38 -19.46 22.91
C SER A 22 10.72 -20.87 23.37
N GLU A 23 10.07 -21.38 24.42
CA GLU A 23 10.32 -22.75 24.94
C GLU A 23 9.80 -23.86 24.01
N SER A 24 8.71 -23.58 23.30
CA SER A 24 8.07 -24.52 22.38
C SER A 24 7.74 -23.86 21.04
N ALA A 25 7.65 -24.69 20.00
CA ALA A 25 7.28 -24.28 18.66
C ALA A 25 6.39 -25.34 18.01
N THR A 26 5.27 -24.90 17.44
CA THR A 26 4.30 -25.78 16.78
C THR A 26 4.58 -25.85 15.28
N CYS A 27 4.67 -27.06 14.75
CA CYS A 27 4.85 -27.25 13.31
C CYS A 27 3.59 -26.78 12.55
N PRO A 28 3.71 -25.85 11.60
CA PRO A 28 2.54 -25.33 10.88
C PRO A 28 1.93 -26.32 9.89
N ARG A 29 2.61 -27.42 9.58
CA ARG A 29 2.11 -28.46 8.65
C ARG A 29 1.35 -29.58 9.38
N CYS A 30 1.95 -30.17 10.41
CA CYS A 30 1.36 -31.33 11.10
C CYS A 30 0.80 -31.01 12.49
N GLY A 31 0.91 -29.76 12.96
CA GLY A 31 0.41 -29.33 14.27
C GLY A 31 1.17 -29.87 15.48
N LYS A 32 2.23 -30.66 15.29
CA LYS A 32 3.01 -31.19 16.41
C LYS A 32 3.78 -30.08 17.12
N THR A 33 3.67 -30.05 18.46
CA THR A 33 4.46 -29.16 19.31
C THR A 33 5.83 -29.77 19.59
N HIS A 34 6.88 -28.99 19.35
CA HIS A 34 8.27 -29.36 19.61
C HIS A 34 8.85 -28.49 20.70
N ARG A 35 9.83 -29.02 21.46
CA ARG A 35 10.68 -28.19 22.33
C ARG A 35 11.68 -27.44 21.46
N THR A 36 11.68 -26.11 21.53
CA THR A 36 12.53 -25.26 20.68
C THR A 36 14.00 -25.59 20.83
N ALA A 37 14.46 -25.87 22.05
CA ALA A 37 15.85 -26.26 22.34
C ALA A 37 16.31 -27.54 21.60
N LYS A 38 15.37 -28.40 21.17
CA LYS A 38 15.67 -29.65 20.44
C LYS A 38 15.53 -29.52 18.93
N LEU A 39 15.04 -28.39 18.43
CA LEU A 39 14.89 -28.17 17.00
C LEU A 39 16.25 -27.86 16.38
N LYS A 40 16.55 -28.53 15.26
CA LYS A 40 17.69 -28.17 14.43
C LYS A 40 17.44 -26.79 13.82
N ARG A 41 18.40 -25.88 14.05
CA ARG A 41 18.43 -24.55 13.45
C ARG A 41 19.29 -24.63 12.20
N PHE A 42 18.69 -24.37 11.04
CA PHE A 42 19.38 -24.41 9.76
C PHE A 42 20.01 -23.08 9.41
N PHE A 43 19.43 -21.98 9.91
CA PHE A 43 19.88 -20.62 9.70
C PHE A 43 19.36 -19.74 10.84
N GLU A 44 20.12 -18.71 11.22
CA GLU A 44 19.76 -17.72 12.23
C GLU A 44 20.13 -16.32 11.72
N SER A 45 19.25 -15.34 11.90
CA SER A 45 19.49 -13.93 11.55
C SER A 45 18.68 -13.01 12.45
N GLU A 46 19.11 -11.76 12.63
CA GLU A 46 18.29 -10.73 13.27
C GLU A 46 17.25 -10.16 12.30
N ASP A 47 17.54 -10.20 11.00
CA ASP A 47 16.65 -9.79 9.94
C ASP A 47 15.70 -10.94 9.52
N ARG A 48 14.40 -10.61 9.50
CA ARG A 48 13.32 -11.51 9.10
C ARG A 48 13.38 -11.86 7.62
N GLU A 49 13.75 -10.90 6.77
CA GLU A 49 13.82 -11.09 5.31
C GLU A 49 14.95 -12.04 4.94
N ALA A 50 16.16 -11.81 5.47
CA ALA A 50 17.27 -12.75 5.33
C ALA A 50 16.91 -14.18 5.79
N ALA A 51 16.16 -14.33 6.88
CA ALA A 51 15.72 -15.64 7.34
C ALA A 51 14.67 -16.28 6.40
N ARG A 52 13.79 -15.47 5.80
CA ARG A 52 12.80 -15.92 4.81
C ARG A 52 13.47 -16.40 3.54
N GLU A 53 14.46 -15.65 3.06
CA GLU A 53 15.29 -15.98 1.90
C GLU A 53 16.04 -17.30 2.12
N ALA A 54 16.72 -17.43 3.26
CA ALA A 54 17.43 -18.66 3.63
C ALA A 54 16.48 -19.88 3.69
N ARG A 55 15.26 -19.71 4.21
CA ARG A 55 14.24 -20.77 4.19
C ARG A 55 13.86 -21.17 2.77
N ALA A 56 13.70 -20.21 1.86
CA ALA A 56 13.35 -20.47 0.47
C ALA A 56 14.48 -21.25 -0.23
N ALA A 57 15.73 -20.80 -0.08
CA ALA A 57 16.91 -21.49 -0.60
C ALA A 57 17.04 -22.93 -0.08
N LEU A 58 16.79 -23.15 1.23
CA LEU A 58 16.80 -24.49 1.83
C LEU A 58 15.69 -25.40 1.27
N LEU A 59 14.50 -24.85 1.00
CA LEU A 59 13.39 -25.60 0.39
C LEU A 59 13.69 -25.95 -1.08
N ALA A 60 14.27 -25.02 -1.83
CA ALA A 60 14.70 -25.26 -3.21
C ALA A 60 15.76 -26.36 -3.27
N LYS A 61 16.80 -26.26 -2.43
CA LYS A 61 17.84 -27.30 -2.31
C LYS A 61 17.26 -28.66 -1.94
N LYS A 62 16.28 -28.70 -1.03
CA LYS A 62 15.62 -29.96 -0.64
C LYS A 62 14.86 -30.62 -1.81
N ARG A 63 14.45 -29.84 -2.82
CA ARG A 63 13.75 -30.32 -4.01
C ARG A 63 14.64 -30.45 -5.24
N ASP A 64 15.95 -30.22 -5.10
CA ASP A 64 16.90 -30.16 -6.21
C ASP A 64 16.63 -29.02 -7.22
N GLU A 65 15.92 -27.98 -6.78
CA GLU A 65 15.50 -26.82 -7.59
C GLU A 65 16.37 -25.59 -7.33
N SER A 66 17.60 -25.78 -6.85
CA SER A 66 18.49 -24.65 -6.51
C SER A 66 18.85 -23.78 -7.70
N ALA A 67 18.94 -24.35 -8.90
CA ALA A 67 19.18 -23.58 -10.12
C ALA A 67 17.99 -22.68 -10.46
N ALA A 68 16.77 -23.23 -10.46
CA ALA A 68 15.55 -22.45 -10.68
C ALA A 68 15.36 -21.34 -9.63
N PHE A 69 15.74 -21.60 -8.37
CA PHE A 69 15.70 -20.58 -7.33
C PHE A 69 16.71 -19.46 -7.54
N ALA A 70 17.89 -19.75 -8.11
CA ALA A 70 18.92 -18.74 -8.38
C ALA A 70 18.55 -17.78 -9.53
N GLU A 71 17.65 -18.20 -10.43
CA GLU A 71 17.11 -17.36 -11.51
C GLU A 71 16.00 -16.41 -11.02
N ILE A 72 15.48 -16.61 -9.81
CA ILE A 72 14.45 -15.78 -9.22
C ILE A 72 15.12 -14.68 -8.40
N ASP A 73 14.68 -13.43 -8.60
CA ASP A 73 15.18 -12.29 -7.82
C ASP A 73 14.90 -12.45 -6.32
N HIS A 74 15.67 -11.74 -5.50
CA HIS A 74 15.47 -11.73 -4.05
C HIS A 74 14.03 -11.34 -3.68
N VAL A 75 13.51 -11.87 -2.58
CA VAL A 75 12.11 -11.61 -2.15
C VAL A 75 11.78 -10.12 -2.08
N SER A 76 12.72 -9.27 -1.67
CA SER A 76 12.53 -7.81 -1.61
C SER A 76 12.47 -7.13 -2.98
N GLU A 77 13.10 -7.69 -4.01
CA GLU A 77 12.96 -7.24 -5.39
C GLU A 77 11.63 -7.72 -5.99
N LEU A 78 11.20 -8.95 -5.67
CA LEU A 78 9.90 -9.46 -6.07
C LEU A 78 8.74 -8.69 -5.42
N GLU A 79 8.85 -8.32 -4.14
CA GLU A 79 7.82 -7.50 -3.45
C GLU A 79 7.68 -6.13 -4.13
N ARG A 80 8.80 -5.47 -4.48
CA ARG A 80 8.77 -4.23 -5.28
C ARG A 80 8.17 -4.44 -6.67
N ALA A 81 8.53 -5.53 -7.33
CA ALA A 81 7.96 -5.86 -8.63
C ALA A 81 6.45 -6.11 -8.55
N VAL A 82 5.93 -6.64 -7.43
CA VAL A 82 4.48 -6.80 -7.21
C VAL A 82 3.81 -5.45 -6.99
N ASP A 83 4.43 -4.54 -6.25
CA ASP A 83 3.89 -3.17 -6.08
C ASP A 83 3.77 -2.45 -7.43
N ASP A 84 4.72 -2.68 -8.34
CA ASP A 84 4.70 -2.14 -9.71
C ASP A 84 3.87 -3.01 -10.69
N ALA A 85 3.50 -4.24 -10.32
CA ALA A 85 2.80 -5.18 -11.20
C ALA A 85 1.33 -5.32 -10.81
N GLY A 86 0.48 -4.67 -11.59
CA GLY A 86 -0.95 -4.81 -11.45
C GLY A 86 -1.68 -3.63 -12.04
N ILE A 87 -3.00 -3.62 -11.83
CA ILE A 87 -3.82 -2.42 -11.98
C ILE A 87 -3.74 -1.73 -10.62
N ASP A 88 -3.30 -0.47 -10.58
CA ASP A 88 -3.23 0.26 -9.33
C ASP A 88 -4.63 0.49 -8.73
N ASP A 89 -4.71 0.75 -7.42
CA ASP A 89 -6.00 0.92 -6.73
C ASP A 89 -6.87 1.99 -7.37
N ARG A 90 -6.27 3.07 -7.89
CA ARG A 90 -7.00 4.13 -8.58
C ARG A 90 -7.57 3.63 -9.89
N GLU A 91 -6.76 3.02 -10.74
CA GLU A 91 -7.18 2.46 -12.02
C GLU A 91 -8.27 1.39 -11.83
N TYR A 92 -8.16 0.57 -10.79
CA TYR A 92 -9.16 -0.43 -10.43
C TYR A 92 -10.50 0.22 -10.02
N LEU A 93 -10.45 1.23 -9.14
CA LEU A 93 -11.63 1.95 -8.67
C LEU A 93 -12.31 2.71 -9.82
N GLU A 94 -11.52 3.44 -10.61
CA GLU A 94 -12.01 4.21 -11.75
C GLU A 94 -12.62 3.31 -12.84
N ALA A 95 -12.03 2.14 -13.12
CA ALA A 95 -12.61 1.14 -14.02
C ALA A 95 -13.95 0.58 -13.50
N GLY A 96 -14.11 0.49 -12.17
CA GLY A 96 -15.37 0.16 -11.51
C GLY A 96 -16.39 1.31 -11.45
N GLY A 97 -16.06 2.48 -11.98
CA GLY A 97 -16.88 3.70 -11.88
C GLY A 97 -16.91 4.31 -10.48
N ILE A 98 -15.97 3.92 -9.61
CA ILE A 98 -15.80 4.43 -8.25
C ILE A 98 -14.75 5.54 -8.29
N ASP A 99 -15.02 6.64 -7.58
CA ASP A 99 -14.09 7.75 -7.48
C ASP A 99 -12.95 7.46 -6.50
N ALA A 100 -11.77 7.15 -7.04
CA ALA A 100 -10.57 6.91 -6.26
C ALA A 100 -10.23 8.09 -5.32
N ASP A 101 -10.40 9.33 -5.77
CA ASP A 101 -10.12 10.51 -4.95
C ASP A 101 -11.06 10.62 -3.74
N ALA A 102 -12.37 10.40 -3.92
CA ALA A 102 -13.31 10.41 -2.81
C ALA A 102 -13.07 9.26 -1.83
N VAL A 103 -12.62 8.10 -2.31
CA VAL A 103 -12.22 6.96 -1.47
C VAL A 103 -10.98 7.31 -0.64
N ASP A 104 -9.94 7.86 -1.27
CA ASP A 104 -8.73 8.34 -0.58
C ASP A 104 -9.07 9.40 0.47
N GLU A 105 -9.91 10.37 0.11
CA GLU A 105 -10.38 11.38 1.06
C GLU A 105 -11.20 10.78 2.21
N ALA A 106 -12.04 9.78 1.94
CA ALA A 106 -12.82 9.10 2.97
C ALA A 106 -11.91 8.31 3.93
N GLY A 107 -10.89 7.64 3.39
CA GLY A 107 -9.84 6.98 4.17
C GLY A 107 -9.08 7.98 5.06
N ALA A 108 -8.62 9.10 4.47
CA ALA A 108 -7.94 10.16 5.21
C ALA A 108 -8.79 10.76 6.33
N ARG A 109 -10.11 10.91 6.15
CA ARG A 109 -11.03 11.35 7.21
C ARG A 109 -11.23 10.29 8.31
N ALA A 110 -11.25 9.01 7.96
CA ALA A 110 -11.44 7.91 8.91
C ALA A 110 -10.19 7.65 9.76
N GLU A 111 -9.01 7.79 9.18
CA GLU A 111 -7.72 7.64 9.85
C GLU A 111 -7.29 8.93 10.59
N GLY A 112 -7.71 10.09 10.07
CA GLY A 112 -7.37 11.43 10.55
C GLY A 112 -8.33 11.98 11.61
N GLY A 113 -8.34 11.39 12.79
CA GLY A 113 -8.85 12.06 14.00
C GLY A 113 -7.92 13.19 14.45
N GLY A 114 -7.82 14.30 13.71
CA GLY A 114 -7.23 15.56 14.19
C GLY A 114 -6.14 16.21 13.32
N SER A 115 -6.56 17.01 12.33
CA SER A 115 -6.03 18.35 12.04
C SER A 115 -6.77 18.90 10.82
N ALA A 116 -7.44 20.03 10.97
CA ALA A 116 -8.26 20.67 9.95
C ALA A 116 -7.40 21.33 8.85
N SER A 117 -6.64 20.54 8.08
CA SER A 117 -6.15 21.00 6.78
C SER A 117 -7.25 20.76 5.75
N ARG A 118 -7.85 21.84 5.25
CA ARG A 118 -8.84 21.80 4.16
C ARG A 118 -8.30 20.95 3.01
N THR A 119 -9.13 20.04 2.48
CA THR A 119 -8.73 19.21 1.34
C THR A 119 -8.54 20.07 0.09
N ARG A 120 -7.77 19.60 -0.89
CA ARG A 120 -7.57 20.34 -2.16
C ARG A 120 -8.92 20.58 -2.86
N THR A 121 -9.85 19.63 -2.75
CA THR A 121 -11.21 19.74 -3.27
C THR A 121 -12.02 20.83 -2.56
N GLU A 122 -11.96 20.89 -1.22
CA GLU A 122 -12.58 21.97 -0.44
C GLU A 122 -11.98 23.34 -0.80
N VAL A 123 -10.66 23.42 -0.96
CA VAL A 123 -9.98 24.66 -1.36
C VAL A 123 -10.44 25.15 -2.74
N VAL A 124 -10.59 24.25 -3.71
CA VAL A 124 -11.08 24.63 -5.05
C VAL A 124 -12.55 25.04 -5.00
N ARG A 125 -13.38 24.37 -4.20
CA ARG A 125 -14.79 24.75 -4.02
C ARG A 125 -14.95 26.12 -3.36
N ASP A 126 -14.21 26.35 -2.27
CA ASP A 126 -14.12 27.66 -1.61
C ASP A 126 -13.65 28.74 -2.59
N ALA A 127 -12.70 28.42 -3.46
CA ALA A 127 -12.19 29.35 -4.46
C ALA A 127 -13.25 29.75 -5.50
N VAL A 128 -14.16 28.83 -5.87
CA VAL A 128 -15.31 29.14 -6.75
C VAL A 128 -16.32 30.04 -6.03
N GLU A 129 -16.66 29.76 -4.77
CA GLU A 129 -17.64 30.56 -4.01
C GLU A 129 -17.14 31.97 -3.72
N ALA A 130 -15.83 32.12 -3.44
CA ALA A 130 -15.24 33.39 -3.04
C ALA A 130 -14.74 34.25 -4.22
N ALA A 131 -14.76 33.72 -5.45
CA ALA A 131 -14.34 34.47 -6.62
C ALA A 131 -15.44 35.42 -7.10
N GLU A 132 -15.13 36.72 -7.15
CA GLU A 132 -16.03 37.75 -7.69
C GLU A 132 -16.35 37.51 -9.18
N GLU A 133 -15.38 36.95 -9.92
CA GLU A 133 -15.58 36.46 -11.26
C GLU A 133 -15.03 35.02 -11.36
N PRO A 134 -15.89 33.99 -11.20
CA PRO A 134 -15.46 32.61 -11.05
C PRO A 134 -15.10 31.97 -12.40
N THR A 135 -14.09 32.51 -13.09
CA THR A 135 -13.50 31.90 -14.28
C THR A 135 -12.49 30.81 -13.88
N GLU A 136 -12.18 29.89 -14.80
CA GLU A 136 -11.17 28.86 -14.55
C GLU A 136 -9.85 29.46 -14.06
N ALA A 137 -9.37 30.49 -14.77
CA ALA A 137 -8.12 31.17 -14.43
C ALA A 137 -8.13 31.77 -13.02
N ASN A 138 -9.23 32.43 -12.63
CA ASN A 138 -9.36 33.07 -11.33
C ASN A 138 -9.45 32.04 -10.19
N VAL A 139 -10.19 30.95 -10.41
CA VAL A 139 -10.33 29.87 -9.43
C VAL A 139 -8.99 29.14 -9.25
N VAL A 140 -8.30 28.82 -10.35
CA VAL A 140 -6.98 28.16 -10.32
C VAL A 140 -5.95 29.04 -9.62
N SER A 141 -5.91 30.34 -9.92
CA SER A 141 -5.02 31.29 -9.24
C SER A 141 -5.26 31.28 -7.73
N ARG A 142 -6.53 31.38 -7.32
CA ARG A 142 -6.90 31.42 -5.90
C ARG A 142 -6.66 30.10 -5.16
N ALA A 143 -6.91 28.96 -5.81
CA ALA A 143 -6.59 27.66 -5.25
C ALA A 143 -5.07 27.47 -5.08
N SER A 144 -4.28 28.06 -5.99
CA SER A 144 -2.82 28.06 -5.91
C SER A 144 -2.28 28.88 -4.72
N GLU A 145 -2.91 30.02 -4.41
CA GLU A 145 -2.61 30.81 -3.19
C GLU A 145 -2.83 30.00 -1.90
N HIS A 146 -3.68 28.97 -1.96
CA HIS A 146 -3.99 28.07 -0.86
C HIS A 146 -3.27 26.71 -0.96
N GLY A 147 -2.27 26.58 -1.85
CA GLY A 147 -1.38 25.42 -1.91
C GLY A 147 -1.83 24.28 -2.83
N VAL A 148 -2.81 24.51 -3.70
CA VAL A 148 -3.22 23.54 -4.73
C VAL A 148 -2.45 23.81 -6.03
N PRO A 149 -1.70 22.84 -6.59
CA PRO A 149 -1.05 23.03 -7.88
C PRO A 149 -2.04 23.42 -9.00
N PRO A 150 -1.69 24.31 -9.94
CA PRO A 150 -2.62 24.80 -10.96
C PRO A 150 -3.29 23.71 -11.79
N GLU A 151 -2.50 22.71 -12.20
CA GLU A 151 -2.96 21.55 -12.98
C GLU A 151 -3.98 20.72 -12.19
N ALA A 152 -3.71 20.49 -10.90
CA ALA A 152 -4.64 19.80 -10.00
C ALA A 152 -5.94 20.61 -9.81
N ALA A 153 -5.86 21.94 -9.70
CA ALA A 153 -7.03 22.79 -9.58
C ALA A 153 -7.94 22.74 -10.83
N ARG A 154 -7.35 22.71 -12.04
CA ARG A 154 -8.10 22.55 -13.30
C ARG A 154 -8.79 21.19 -13.39
N GLU A 155 -8.08 20.14 -12.97
CA GLU A 155 -8.63 18.79 -12.98
C GLU A 155 -9.81 18.66 -12.01
N ILE A 156 -9.66 19.19 -10.79
CA ILE A 156 -10.73 19.24 -9.78
C ILE A 156 -11.94 20.03 -10.30
N LEU A 157 -11.75 21.21 -10.91
CA LEU A 157 -12.83 22.00 -11.52
C LEU A 157 -13.61 21.22 -12.58
N THR A 158 -12.89 20.55 -13.48
CA THR A 158 -13.48 19.72 -14.53
C THR A 158 -14.29 18.58 -13.93
N ARG A 159 -13.74 17.94 -12.90
CA ARG A 159 -14.34 16.81 -12.20
C ARG A 159 -15.62 17.21 -11.46
N LEU A 160 -15.59 18.29 -10.69
CA LEU A 160 -16.76 18.81 -9.97
C LEU A 160 -17.89 19.23 -10.92
N THR A 161 -17.52 19.78 -12.10
CA THR A 161 -18.50 20.13 -13.14
C THR A 161 -19.16 18.88 -13.75
N ARG A 162 -18.39 17.83 -14.02
CA ARG A 162 -18.92 16.55 -14.52
C ARG A 162 -19.87 15.87 -13.53
N ARG A 163 -19.67 16.07 -12.23
CA ARG A 163 -20.51 15.52 -11.15
C ARG A 163 -21.79 16.32 -10.89
N GLY A 164 -21.90 17.52 -11.48
CA GLY A 164 -23.00 18.43 -11.16
C GLY A 164 -22.91 19.04 -9.77
N GLU A 165 -21.73 19.03 -9.15
CA GLU A 165 -21.45 19.80 -7.92
C GLU A 165 -21.12 21.25 -8.24
N LEU A 166 -20.53 21.49 -9.42
CA LEU A 166 -20.41 22.80 -10.04
C LEU A 166 -21.20 22.83 -11.35
N SER A 167 -21.68 24.01 -11.71
CA SER A 167 -22.23 24.30 -13.02
C SER A 167 -21.35 25.33 -13.70
N GLU A 168 -20.91 25.02 -14.92
CA GLU A 168 -20.23 25.95 -15.81
C GLU A 168 -21.26 26.60 -16.74
N SER A 169 -21.17 27.92 -16.89
CA SER A 169 -21.98 28.68 -17.84
C SER A 169 -21.18 29.86 -18.37
N ARG A 170 -20.87 29.82 -19.68
CA ARG A 170 -20.14 30.89 -20.40
C ARG A 170 -18.77 31.20 -19.81
N GLY A 171 -18.02 30.16 -19.43
CA GLY A 171 -16.70 30.24 -18.83
C GLY A 171 -16.70 30.62 -17.34
N ARG A 172 -17.86 30.62 -16.68
CA ARG A 172 -18.01 30.93 -15.26
C ARG A 172 -18.60 29.76 -14.49
N TYR A 173 -17.99 29.43 -13.37
CA TYR A 173 -18.40 28.34 -12.48
C TYR A 173 -19.29 28.86 -11.36
N ARG A 174 -20.26 28.05 -10.95
CA ARG A 174 -21.03 28.26 -9.71
C ARG A 174 -21.20 26.95 -8.98
N VAL A 175 -21.28 27.00 -7.65
CA VAL A 175 -21.65 25.85 -6.83
C VAL A 175 -23.15 25.60 -6.91
N LEU A 176 -23.55 24.32 -6.93
CA LEU A 176 -24.93 23.87 -6.96
C LEU A 176 -25.44 23.40 -5.59
#